data_AF-A0A497N451-F1
#
_entry.id   AF-A0A497N451-F1
#
_cell.length_a   1.000
_cell.length_b   1.000
_cell.length_c   1.000
_cell.angle_alpha   90.00
_cell.angle_beta   90.00
_cell.angle_gamma   90.00
#
_symmetry.space_group_name_H-M   'P 1'
#
loop_
_entity.id
_entity.type
_entity.pdbx_description
1 polymer ?
#
loop_
_entity_poly.entity_id
_entity_poly.type
_entity_poly.pdbx_seq_one_letter_code
_entity_poly.pdbx_strand_id
1 'polypeptide(L)'
;MEQIADKFEEQDKHKLLLLTKGVHSLSKIDFLINKPRNQTIVSLSLNSQKVWKRWEHLTPPPAMRIEIAKRIMEVGYEVRIRIDPIFPIDNWKRYYEDLIYSIFSELPESPERITLGTPRGLKKTIMFSQDKSWTKWFKEYSKWGWKLAASKRKEIYLFFLDKLDMLGFDKSKISLCKETEIMWNELGMDRNNCKCNCVW
;
A
#
# COMPACT_ATOMS: atom_id res chain seq x y z
N MET A 1 -10.98 13.89 -12.24
CA MET A 1 -9.75 13.98 -11.41
C MET A 1 -8.87 15.13 -11.82
N GLU A 2 -8.62 15.30 -13.11
CA GLU A 2 -7.82 16.40 -13.66
C GLU A 2 -8.19 17.79 -13.10
N GLN A 3 -9.45 18.21 -13.21
CA GLN A 3 -9.92 19.52 -12.69
C GLN A 3 -9.69 19.68 -11.18
N ILE A 4 -9.82 18.59 -10.40
CA ILE A 4 -9.56 18.62 -8.95
C ILE A 4 -8.05 18.79 -8.72
N ALA A 5 -7.22 18.05 -9.45
CA ALA A 5 -5.77 18.16 -9.33
C ALA A 5 -5.27 19.55 -9.75
N ASP A 6 -5.82 20.13 -10.81
CA ASP A 6 -5.54 21.53 -11.21
C ASP A 6 -5.90 22.53 -10.12
N LYS A 7 -7.06 22.35 -9.48
CA LYS A 7 -7.48 23.24 -8.39
C LYS A 7 -6.51 23.23 -7.21
N PHE A 8 -5.87 22.09 -6.93
CA PHE A 8 -4.87 21.99 -5.87
C PHE A 8 -3.56 22.72 -6.22
N GLU A 9 -3.23 22.93 -7.50
CA GLU A 9 -2.04 23.72 -7.88
C GLU A 9 -2.20 25.22 -7.60
N GLU A 10 -3.41 25.72 -7.38
CA GLU A 10 -3.68 27.13 -7.07
C GLU A 10 -3.30 27.53 -5.63
N GLN A 11 -2.79 26.59 -4.83
CA GLN A 11 -2.47 26.78 -3.41
C GLN A 11 -1.30 25.90 -2.97
N ASP A 12 -0.76 26.15 -1.77
CA ASP A 12 0.42 25.46 -1.23
C ASP A 12 0.20 24.83 0.18
N LYS A 13 -1.03 24.92 0.71
CA LYS A 13 -1.40 24.49 2.07
C LYS A 13 -1.87 23.05 2.16
N HIS A 14 -2.26 22.42 1.05
CA HIS A 14 -2.90 21.11 1.04
C HIS A 14 -2.38 20.28 -0.13
N LYS A 15 -2.20 18.98 0.08
CA LYS A 15 -1.87 18.01 -0.96
C LYS A 15 -3.08 17.16 -1.32
N LEU A 16 -3.28 16.90 -2.61
CA LEU A 16 -4.24 15.92 -3.12
C LEU A 16 -3.59 14.54 -3.14
N LEU A 17 -4.11 13.60 -2.36
CA LEU A 17 -3.68 12.21 -2.39
C LEU A 17 -4.59 11.37 -3.30
N LEU A 18 -4.02 10.82 -4.37
CA LEU A 18 -4.68 9.88 -5.28
C LEU A 18 -4.29 8.44 -4.93
N LEU A 19 -5.02 7.84 -3.97
CA LEU A 19 -4.86 6.41 -3.64
C LEU A 19 -5.73 5.54 -4.57
N THR A 20 -5.12 4.66 -5.35
CA THR A 20 -5.83 3.81 -6.33
C THR A 20 -5.23 2.41 -6.46
N LYS A 21 -5.99 1.48 -7.05
CA LYS A 21 -5.52 0.16 -7.54
C LYS A 21 -5.10 0.21 -9.03
N GLY A 22 -4.94 1.40 -9.58
CA GLY A 22 -4.57 1.62 -10.97
C GLY A 22 -5.77 1.63 -11.92
N VAL A 23 -5.46 1.61 -13.21
CA VAL A 23 -6.41 1.64 -14.33
C VAL A 23 -6.03 0.57 -15.36
N HIS A 24 -7.02 -0.03 -16.03
CA HIS A 24 -6.78 -1.09 -17.04
C HIS A 24 -6.21 -0.57 -18.37
N SER A 25 -6.18 0.75 -18.57
CA SER A 25 -5.59 1.40 -19.74
C SER A 25 -4.68 2.52 -19.29
N LEU A 26 -3.44 2.52 -19.76
CA LEU A 26 -2.44 3.54 -19.41
C LEU A 26 -2.85 4.92 -19.90
N SER A 27 -3.63 5.05 -20.97
CA SER A 27 -4.16 6.35 -21.41
C SER A 27 -5.02 7.06 -20.34
N LYS A 28 -5.55 6.32 -19.36
CA LYS A 28 -6.32 6.92 -18.27
C LYS A 28 -5.46 7.68 -17.25
N ILE A 29 -4.14 7.60 -17.32
CA ILE A 29 -3.22 8.42 -16.52
C ILE A 29 -2.60 9.56 -17.32
N ASP A 30 -2.93 9.75 -18.60
CA ASP A 30 -2.33 10.79 -19.46
C ASP A 30 -2.48 12.20 -18.87
N PHE A 31 -3.59 12.47 -18.16
CA PHE A 31 -3.79 13.76 -17.50
C PHE A 31 -2.77 14.05 -16.37
N LEU A 32 -2.16 13.01 -15.80
CA LEU A 32 -1.04 13.13 -14.85
C LEU A 32 0.27 13.30 -15.62
N ILE A 33 0.49 12.49 -16.66
CA ILE A 33 1.74 12.49 -17.44
C ILE A 33 1.94 13.80 -18.21
N ASN A 34 0.91 14.27 -18.90
CA ASN A 34 0.98 15.45 -19.77
C ASN A 34 1.09 16.77 -19.00
N LYS A 35 0.67 16.78 -17.73
CA LYS A 35 0.71 17.95 -16.87
C LYS A 35 1.05 17.53 -15.43
N PRO A 36 2.34 17.34 -15.12
CA PRO A 36 2.79 17.06 -13.75
C PRO A 36 2.37 18.16 -12.77
N ARG A 37 2.11 17.78 -11.52
CA ARG A 37 1.52 18.67 -10.50
C ARG A 37 2.24 18.48 -9.17
N ASN A 38 2.67 19.58 -8.56
CA ASN A 38 3.46 19.55 -7.32
C ASN A 38 2.59 19.28 -6.09
N GLN A 39 1.31 19.65 -6.12
CA GLN A 39 0.37 19.50 -5.02
C GLN A 39 -0.42 18.19 -5.06
N THR A 40 -0.01 17.25 -5.91
CA THR A 40 -0.65 15.94 -6.04
C THR A 40 0.35 14.82 -5.73
N ILE A 41 -0.07 13.89 -4.88
CA ILE A 41 0.67 12.67 -4.53
C ILE A 41 -0.09 11.49 -5.10
N VAL A 42 0.62 10.55 -5.72
CA VAL A 42 0.01 9.32 -6.24
C VAL A 42 0.39 8.15 -5.35
N SER A 43 -0.60 7.38 -4.90
CA SER A 43 -0.39 6.20 -4.07
C SER A 43 -1.02 4.96 -4.70
N LEU A 44 -0.21 3.92 -4.91
CA LEU A 44 -0.67 2.68 -5.52
C LEU A 44 -0.85 1.60 -4.46
N SER A 45 -2.07 1.08 -4.38
CA SER A 45 -2.36 -0.13 -3.61
C SER A 45 -1.86 -1.33 -4.39
N LEU A 46 -0.88 -2.04 -3.83
CA LEU A 46 -0.29 -3.25 -4.40
C LEU A 46 -0.59 -4.46 -3.52
N ASN A 47 -0.64 -5.62 -4.16
CA ASN A 47 -0.74 -6.89 -3.48
C ASN A 47 0.00 -7.97 -4.28
N SER A 48 0.31 -9.10 -3.66
CA SER A 48 0.98 -10.18 -4.41
C SER A 48 0.08 -10.70 -5.53
N GLN A 49 0.68 -11.25 -6.59
CA GLN A 49 -0.06 -11.76 -7.74
C GLN A 49 -1.11 -12.80 -7.35
N LYS A 50 -0.83 -13.63 -6.34
CA LYS A 50 -1.75 -14.66 -5.84
C LYS A 50 -2.95 -14.06 -5.11
N VAL A 51 -2.71 -13.04 -4.29
CA VAL A 51 -3.78 -12.34 -3.57
C VAL A 51 -4.64 -11.54 -4.54
N TRP A 52 -4.01 -10.88 -5.52
CA TRP A 52 -4.72 -10.19 -6.59
C TRP A 52 -5.65 -11.13 -7.36
N LYS A 53 -5.15 -12.27 -7.85
CA LYS A 53 -5.96 -13.28 -8.56
C LYS A 53 -7.18 -13.73 -7.76
N ARG A 54 -7.03 -13.86 -6.43
CA ARG A 54 -8.08 -14.37 -5.57
C ARG A 54 -9.15 -13.33 -5.26
N TRP A 55 -8.77 -12.10 -4.89
CA TRP A 55 -9.72 -11.13 -4.33
C TRP A 55 -9.75 -9.76 -5.02
N GLU A 56 -8.85 -9.49 -5.97
CA GLU A 56 -8.78 -8.18 -6.64
C GLU A 56 -8.80 -8.28 -8.18
N HIS A 57 -9.19 -9.43 -8.76
CA HIS A 57 -9.08 -9.71 -10.19
C HIS A 57 -9.87 -8.76 -11.11
N LEU A 58 -10.86 -8.04 -10.59
CA LEU A 58 -11.60 -7.00 -11.33
C LEU A 58 -10.81 -5.69 -11.50
N THR A 59 -9.65 -5.58 -10.83
CA THR A 59 -8.74 -4.44 -10.93
C THR A 59 -7.48 -4.84 -11.69
N PRO A 60 -6.67 -3.87 -12.17
CA PRO A 60 -5.44 -4.18 -12.89
C PRO A 60 -4.49 -5.08 -12.10
N PRO A 61 -3.72 -5.95 -12.77
CA PRO A 61 -2.74 -6.79 -12.12
C PRO A 61 -1.61 -5.94 -11.50
N PRO A 62 -0.95 -6.43 -10.44
CA PRO A 62 0.17 -5.77 -9.78
C PRO A 62 1.24 -5.22 -10.75
N ALA A 63 1.64 -5.97 -11.77
CA ALA A 63 2.60 -5.50 -12.78
C ALA A 63 2.14 -4.21 -13.49
N MET A 64 0.86 -4.12 -13.86
CA MET A 64 0.32 -2.88 -14.46
C MET A 64 0.29 -1.73 -13.45
N ARG A 65 0.07 -2.01 -12.17
CA ARG A 65 0.11 -0.99 -11.11
C ARG A 65 1.54 -0.48 -10.86
N ILE A 66 2.54 -1.36 -10.98
CA ILE A 66 3.96 -1.00 -10.92
C ILE A 66 4.35 -0.16 -12.15
N GLU A 67 3.91 -0.54 -13.35
CA GLU A 67 4.11 0.26 -14.57
C GLU A 67 3.48 1.66 -14.47
N ILE A 68 2.29 1.77 -13.88
CA ILE A 68 1.67 3.07 -13.60
C ILE A 68 2.54 3.89 -12.63
N ALA A 69 3.01 3.27 -11.55
CA ALA A 69 3.86 3.93 -10.57
C ALA A 69 5.19 4.41 -11.20
N LYS A 70 5.79 3.59 -12.07
CA LYS A 70 6.99 3.92 -12.84
C LYS A 70 6.79 5.18 -13.68
N ARG A 71 5.80 5.20 -14.57
CA ARG A 71 5.55 6.35 -15.47
C ARG A 71 5.26 7.65 -14.73
N ILE A 72 4.50 7.54 -13.64
CA ILE A 72 4.14 8.69 -12.82
C ILE A 72 5.37 9.23 -12.07
N MET A 73 6.24 8.34 -11.58
CA MET A 73 7.51 8.72 -10.96
C MET A 73 8.47 9.36 -11.96
N GLU A 74 8.55 8.84 -13.19
CA GLU A 74 9.41 9.37 -14.26
C GLU A 74 9.10 10.83 -14.64
N VAL A 75 7.85 11.29 -14.46
CA VAL A 75 7.46 12.70 -14.67
C VAL A 75 7.52 13.55 -13.40
N GLY A 76 8.11 13.03 -12.32
CA GLY A 76 8.46 13.79 -11.12
C GLY A 76 7.41 13.82 -10.01
N TYR A 77 6.37 12.97 -10.06
CA TYR A 77 5.41 12.88 -8.95
C TYR A 77 6.03 12.17 -7.74
N GLU A 78 5.63 12.63 -6.55
CA GLU A 78 5.77 11.82 -5.34
C GLU A 78 4.88 10.57 -5.45
N VAL A 79 5.51 9.40 -5.48
CA VAL A 79 4.83 8.10 -5.54
C VAL A 79 4.98 7.36 -4.21
N ARG A 80 3.84 6.89 -3.69
CA ARG A 80 3.75 6.06 -2.47
C ARG A 80 3.23 4.68 -2.82
N ILE A 81 3.66 3.68 -2.06
CA ILE A 81 3.21 2.29 -2.21
C ILE A 81 2.46 1.84 -0.96
N ARG A 82 1.31 1.22 -1.16
CA ARG A 82 0.48 0.70 -0.07
C ARG A 82 0.24 -0.80 -0.26
N ILE A 83 0.90 -1.60 0.55
CA ILE A 83 0.71 -3.05 0.64
C ILE A 83 -0.23 -3.34 1.81
N ASP A 84 -1.52 -3.12 1.57
CA ASP A 84 -2.56 -3.27 2.58
C ASP A 84 -3.91 -3.62 1.93
N PRO A 85 -4.45 -4.84 2.16
CA PRO A 85 -4.03 -5.79 3.19
C PRO A 85 -3.06 -6.91 2.74
N ILE A 86 -2.14 -7.28 3.63
CA ILE A 86 -1.23 -8.43 3.53
C ILE A 86 -1.94 -9.67 4.08
N PHE A 87 -2.15 -10.68 3.24
CA PHE A 87 -2.83 -11.92 3.64
C PHE A 87 -1.83 -13.07 3.86
N PRO A 88 -1.91 -13.78 5.01
CA PRO A 88 -1.07 -14.94 5.31
C PRO A 88 -1.61 -16.21 4.63
N ILE A 89 -1.75 -16.18 3.31
CA ILE A 89 -2.03 -17.38 2.51
C ILE A 89 -0.83 -18.34 2.55
N ASP A 90 -1.03 -19.59 2.14
CA ASP A 90 0.07 -20.55 2.06
C ASP A 90 1.17 -20.01 1.14
N ASN A 91 2.43 -20.11 1.56
CA ASN A 91 3.59 -19.52 0.87
C ASN A 91 3.55 -18.00 0.69
N TRP A 92 2.82 -17.25 1.53
CA TRP A 92 2.72 -15.78 1.43
C TRP A 92 4.08 -15.09 1.36
N LYS A 93 5.07 -15.51 2.16
CA LYS A 93 6.42 -14.90 2.17
C LYS A 93 7.02 -14.83 0.77
N ARG A 94 7.05 -15.95 0.05
CA ARG A 94 7.55 -16.00 -1.34
C ARG A 94 6.78 -15.05 -2.25
N TYR A 95 5.44 -15.05 -2.19
CA TYR A 95 4.64 -14.21 -3.08
C TYR A 95 4.78 -12.71 -2.81
N TYR A 96 5.04 -12.32 -1.56
CA TYR A 96 5.30 -10.92 -1.23
C TYR A 96 6.77 -10.54 -1.45
N GLU A 97 7.70 -11.49 -1.33
CA GLU A 97 9.08 -11.30 -1.77
C GLU A 97 9.14 -11.01 -3.28
N ASP A 98 8.46 -11.81 -4.09
CA ASP A 98 8.33 -11.57 -5.54
C ASP A 98 7.78 -10.16 -5.83
N LEU A 99 6.75 -9.72 -5.09
CA LEU A 99 6.17 -8.38 -5.24
C LEU A 99 7.18 -7.28 -4.89
N ILE A 100 7.89 -7.41 -3.77
CA ILE A 100 8.88 -6.43 -3.34
C ILE A 100 9.99 -6.34 -4.39
N TYR A 101 10.53 -7.47 -4.86
CA TYR A 101 11.54 -7.46 -5.91
C TYR A 101 11.06 -6.77 -7.18
N SER A 102 9.85 -7.08 -7.67
CA SER A 102 9.29 -6.39 -8.85
C SER A 102 9.19 -4.88 -8.66
N ILE A 103 8.75 -4.41 -7.49
CA ILE A 103 8.66 -2.97 -7.21
C ILE A 103 10.04 -2.31 -7.33
N PHE A 104 11.05 -2.87 -6.65
CA PHE A 104 12.38 -2.24 -6.59
C PHE A 104 13.20 -2.47 -7.86
N SER A 105 12.87 -3.46 -8.70
CA SER A 105 13.53 -3.68 -9.99
C SER A 105 12.98 -2.82 -11.12
N GLU A 106 11.71 -2.42 -11.04
CA GLU A 106 11.02 -1.73 -12.14
C GLU A 106 10.92 -0.22 -11.94
N LEU A 107 10.81 0.26 -10.70
CA LEU A 107 10.73 1.69 -10.42
C LEU A 107 12.10 2.36 -10.64
N PRO A 108 12.13 3.59 -11.19
CA PRO A 108 13.38 4.30 -11.43
C PRO A 108 14.06 4.73 -10.11
N GLU A 109 13.28 4.95 -9.05
CA GLU A 109 13.74 5.30 -7.71
C GLU A 109 12.89 4.61 -6.62
N SER A 110 13.36 4.66 -5.38
CA SER A 110 12.58 4.16 -4.24
C SER A 110 11.32 5.01 -4.05
N PRO A 111 10.14 4.41 -3.78
CA PRO A 111 8.94 5.19 -3.49
C PRO A 111 9.14 6.03 -2.23
N GLU A 112 8.50 7.19 -2.15
CA GLU A 112 8.65 8.09 -1.00
C GLU A 112 8.13 7.47 0.31
N ARG A 113 7.29 6.44 0.20
CA ARG A 113 6.70 5.76 1.35
C ARG A 113 6.22 4.36 1.02
N ILE A 114 6.38 3.45 1.97
CA ILE A 114 5.72 2.14 1.95
C ILE A 114 4.80 2.02 3.18
N THR A 115 3.52 1.79 2.94
CA THR A 115 2.53 1.55 4.00
C THR A 115 2.10 0.10 4.01
N LEU A 116 2.31 -0.59 5.14
CA LEU A 116 1.99 -1.99 5.35
C LEU A 116 0.73 -2.12 6.20
N GLY A 117 -0.14 -3.08 5.88
CA GLY A 117 -1.33 -3.33 6.69
C GLY A 117 -1.81 -4.76 6.57
N THR A 118 -2.46 -5.28 7.61
CA THR A 118 -3.09 -6.61 7.60
C THR A 118 -4.61 -6.47 7.50
N PRO A 119 -5.35 -7.49 7.01
CA PRO A 119 -6.79 -7.41 6.85
C PRO A 119 -7.52 -7.06 8.14
N ARG A 120 -8.63 -6.31 8.00
CA ARG A 120 -9.53 -5.91 9.09
C ARG A 120 -10.92 -6.47 8.83
N GLY A 121 -11.40 -7.30 9.74
CA GLY A 121 -12.75 -7.84 9.69
C GLY A 121 -13.75 -6.88 10.33
N LEU A 122 -14.20 -5.89 9.57
CA LEU A 122 -15.32 -5.04 9.97
C LEU A 122 -16.63 -5.80 9.77
N LYS A 123 -17.60 -5.63 10.69
CA LYS A 123 -18.90 -6.34 10.64
C LYS A 123 -19.57 -6.25 9.27
N LYS A 124 -19.69 -5.03 8.72
CA LYS A 124 -20.29 -4.81 7.39
C LYS A 124 -19.48 -5.44 6.26
N THR A 125 -18.15 -5.33 6.30
CA THR A 125 -17.27 -5.95 5.29
C THR A 125 -17.44 -7.46 5.26
N ILE A 126 -17.44 -8.12 6.43
CA ILE A 126 -17.66 -9.57 6.51
C ILE A 126 -19.06 -9.95 6.02
N MET A 127 -20.08 -9.18 6.39
CA MET A 127 -21.48 -9.47 6.04
C MET A 127 -21.71 -9.45 4.53
N PHE A 128 -21.18 -8.43 3.84
CA PHE A 128 -21.39 -8.20 2.41
C PHE A 128 -20.28 -8.77 1.51
N SER A 129 -19.25 -9.39 2.06
CA SER A 129 -18.23 -10.06 1.25
C SER A 129 -18.78 -11.33 0.60
N GLN A 130 -18.62 -11.46 -0.71
CA GLN A 130 -18.98 -12.67 -1.44
C GLN A 130 -18.09 -13.85 -1.03
N ASP A 131 -16.77 -13.67 -1.04
CA ASP A 131 -15.82 -14.63 -0.49
C ASP A 131 -15.53 -14.27 0.97
N LYS A 132 -15.79 -15.19 1.91
CA LYS A 132 -15.51 -15.02 3.35
C LYS A 132 -14.32 -15.87 3.83
N SER A 133 -13.63 -16.55 2.93
CA SER A 133 -12.51 -17.45 3.26
C SER A 133 -11.35 -16.75 3.97
N TRP A 134 -11.26 -15.42 3.88
CA TRP A 134 -10.27 -14.61 4.58
C TRP A 134 -10.55 -14.39 6.06
N THR A 135 -11.78 -14.64 6.53
CA THR A 135 -12.12 -14.42 7.95
C THR A 135 -11.53 -15.49 8.86
N LYS A 136 -11.16 -16.66 8.30
CA LYS A 136 -10.58 -17.80 9.05
C LYS A 136 -9.29 -17.44 9.80
N TRP A 137 -8.59 -16.41 9.36
CA TRP A 137 -7.34 -15.96 9.98
C TRP A 137 -7.55 -14.97 11.13
N PHE A 138 -8.78 -14.50 11.38
CA PHE A 138 -9.05 -13.61 12.49
C PHE A 138 -9.07 -14.34 13.83
N LYS A 139 -8.37 -13.75 14.79
CA LYS A 139 -8.18 -14.32 16.13
C LYS A 139 -8.37 -13.29 17.25
N GLU A 140 -8.26 -12.00 16.94
CA GLU A 140 -8.29 -10.93 17.93
C GLU A 140 -9.19 -9.79 17.47
N TYR A 141 -9.81 -9.10 18.42
CA TYR A 141 -10.58 -7.89 18.16
C TYR A 141 -9.78 -6.65 18.59
N SER A 142 -9.92 -5.56 17.82
CA SER A 142 -9.29 -4.28 18.10
C SER A 142 -10.26 -3.14 17.84
N LYS A 143 -9.88 -1.90 18.19
CA LYS A 143 -10.64 -0.70 17.81
C LYS A 143 -10.84 -0.52 16.29
N TRP A 144 -10.06 -1.24 15.48
CA TRP A 144 -10.13 -1.22 14.02
C TRP A 144 -10.87 -2.41 13.40
N GLY A 145 -11.52 -3.25 14.23
CA GLY A 145 -12.20 -4.49 13.85
C GLY A 145 -11.41 -5.75 14.18
N TRP A 146 -11.87 -6.89 13.67
CA TRP A 146 -11.16 -8.17 13.78
C TRP A 146 -9.81 -8.12 13.06
N LYS A 147 -8.78 -8.70 13.67
CA LYS A 147 -7.41 -8.76 13.16
C LYS A 147 -6.86 -10.19 13.28
N LEU A 148 -5.79 -10.45 12.53
CA LEU A 148 -4.97 -11.67 12.65
C LEU A 148 -4.42 -11.79 14.07
N ALA A 149 -3.95 -12.95 14.52
CA ALA A 149 -3.23 -13.05 15.80
C ALA A 149 -2.00 -12.11 15.83
N ALA A 150 -1.70 -11.50 16.98
CA ALA A 150 -0.59 -10.55 17.15
C ALA A 150 0.74 -11.15 16.70
N SER A 151 1.02 -12.40 17.06
CA SER A 151 2.23 -13.13 16.62
C SER A 151 2.34 -13.22 15.09
N LYS A 152 1.22 -13.45 14.39
CA LYS A 152 1.19 -13.50 12.92
C LYS A 152 1.37 -12.10 12.30
N ARG A 153 0.78 -11.06 12.89
CA ARG A 153 0.98 -9.67 12.45
C ARG A 153 2.45 -9.28 12.59
N LYS A 154 3.07 -9.59 13.74
CA LYS A 154 4.49 -9.35 13.99
C LYS A 154 5.39 -10.08 12.99
N GLU A 155 5.13 -11.36 12.74
CA GLU A 155 5.87 -12.13 11.72
C GLU A 155 5.79 -11.48 10.34
N ILE A 156 4.59 -11.03 9.94
CA ILE A 156 4.39 -10.32 8.68
C ILE A 156 5.24 -9.06 8.64
N TYR A 157 5.12 -8.19 9.64
CA TYR A 157 5.81 -6.91 9.63
C TYR A 157 7.33 -7.07 9.70
N LEU A 158 7.85 -7.97 10.53
CA LEU A 158 9.29 -8.25 10.58
C LEU A 158 9.82 -8.76 9.24
N PHE A 159 9.07 -9.62 8.53
CA PHE A 159 9.45 -10.06 7.19
C PHE A 159 9.58 -8.90 6.21
N PHE A 160 8.62 -7.97 6.18
CA PHE A 160 8.70 -6.81 5.29
C PHE A 160 9.83 -5.86 5.70
N LEU A 161 10.00 -5.59 6.99
CA LEU A 161 11.05 -4.73 7.49
C LEU A 161 12.43 -5.27 7.12
N ASP A 162 12.65 -6.58 7.27
CA ASP A 162 13.88 -7.27 6.87
C ASP A 162 14.14 -7.15 5.36
N LYS A 163 13.15 -7.51 4.52
CA LYS A 163 13.31 -7.48 3.06
C LYS A 163 13.52 -6.07 2.51
N LEU A 164 12.83 -5.08 3.06
CA LEU A 164 12.99 -3.69 2.64
C LEU A 164 14.35 -3.13 3.07
N ASP A 165 14.84 -3.49 4.26
CA ASP A 165 16.18 -3.12 4.74
C ASP A 165 17.29 -3.72 3.88
N MET A 166 17.17 -5.00 3.52
CA MET A 166 18.11 -5.69 2.62
C MET A 166 18.21 -5.01 1.24
N LEU A 167 17.14 -4.35 0.79
CA LEU A 167 17.09 -3.59 -0.46
C LEU A 167 17.51 -2.11 -0.27
N GLY A 168 17.95 -1.72 0.92
CA GLY A 168 18.41 -0.38 1.24
C GLY A 168 17.28 0.65 1.39
N PHE A 169 16.03 0.21 1.59
CA PHE A 169 14.91 1.14 1.79
C PHE A 169 14.95 1.75 3.18
N ASP A 170 14.80 3.08 3.25
CA ASP A 170 14.78 3.80 4.51
C ASP A 170 13.59 3.38 5.40
N LYS A 171 13.90 2.75 6.54
CA LYS A 171 12.91 2.31 7.53
C LYS A 171 12.05 3.45 8.07
N SER A 172 12.54 4.70 8.07
CA SER A 172 11.79 5.89 8.48
C SER A 172 10.60 6.19 7.55
N LYS A 173 10.65 5.67 6.30
CA LYS A 173 9.60 5.80 5.29
C LYS A 173 8.61 4.63 5.30
N ILE A 174 8.70 3.72 6.28
CA ILE A 174 7.77 2.60 6.46
C ILE A 174 6.73 2.95 7.51
N SER A 175 5.45 2.68 7.23
CA SER A 175 4.35 2.88 8.19
C SER A 175 3.39 1.70 8.26
N LEU A 176 2.74 1.53 9.42
CA LEU A 176 1.72 0.48 9.64
C LEU A 176 0.30 1.07 9.65
N CYS A 177 -0.55 0.61 8.75
CA CYS A 177 -1.92 1.10 8.64
C CYS A 177 -2.84 0.46 9.69
N LYS A 178 -3.52 1.30 10.49
CA LYS A 178 -4.57 0.88 11.45
C LYS A 178 -4.12 -0.28 12.36
N GLU A 179 -2.93 -0.12 12.93
CA GLU A 179 -2.31 -1.08 13.83
C GLU A 179 -2.32 -0.59 15.30
N THR A 180 -2.16 -1.50 16.25
CA THR A 180 -2.19 -1.20 17.70
C THR A 180 -0.88 -0.60 18.18
N GLU A 181 -0.93 0.25 19.21
CA GLU A 181 0.26 0.83 19.84
C GLU A 181 1.26 -0.23 20.33
N ILE A 182 0.73 -1.32 20.90
CA ILE A 182 1.52 -2.46 21.35
C ILE A 182 2.36 -3.04 20.20
N MET A 183 1.77 -3.23 19.02
CA MET A 183 2.48 -3.77 17.85
C MET A 183 3.55 -2.81 17.32
N TRP A 184 3.29 -1.49 17.33
CA TRP A 184 4.32 -0.49 17.00
C TRP A 184 5.53 -0.59 17.94
N ASN A 185 5.27 -0.65 19.25
CA ASN A 185 6.31 -0.80 20.27
C ASN A 185 7.08 -2.11 20.13
N GLU A 186 6.39 -3.23 19.88
CA GLU A 186 7.01 -4.54 19.70
C GLU A 186 7.92 -4.65 18.47
N LEU A 187 7.70 -3.79 17.47
CA LEU A 187 8.52 -3.68 16.26
C LEU A 187 9.62 -2.62 16.39
N GLY A 188 9.70 -1.92 17.54
CA GLY A 188 10.66 -0.84 17.74
C GLY A 188 10.41 0.38 16.84
N MET A 189 9.18 0.57 16.35
CA MET A 189 8.83 1.66 15.45
C MET A 189 8.20 2.82 16.22
N ASP A 190 8.61 4.06 15.92
CA ASP A 190 7.99 5.25 16.52
C ASP A 190 6.70 5.63 15.79
N ARG A 191 5.57 5.47 16.48
CA ARG A 191 4.25 5.86 15.97
C ARG A 191 4.07 7.38 15.88
N ASN A 192 4.70 8.16 16.75
CA ASN A 192 4.51 9.61 16.81
C ASN A 192 5.17 10.31 15.62
N ASN A 193 6.26 9.76 15.11
CA ASN A 193 6.93 10.22 13.89
C ASN A 193 6.50 9.43 12.63
N CYS A 194 5.34 8.75 12.69
CA CYS A 194 4.86 7.95 11.57
C CYS A 194 4.38 8.81 10.41
N LYS A 195 5.14 8.77 9.32
CA LYS A 195 4.70 9.28 8.01
C LYS A 195 3.75 8.26 7.37
N CYS A 196 2.47 8.27 7.74
CA CYS A 196 1.42 7.41 7.16
C CYS A 196 1.07 7.81 5.72
N ASN A 197 0.57 6.90 4.87
CA ASN A 197 0.12 7.22 3.50
C ASN A 197 -0.74 8.48 3.36
N CYS A 198 -1.53 8.82 4.39
CA CYS A 198 -2.50 9.91 4.38
C CYS A 198 -1.99 11.26 4.93
N VAL A 199 -0.73 11.36 5.33
CA VAL A 199 -0.13 12.61 5.82
C VAL A 199 0.91 13.13 4.83
N TRP A 200 1.09 14.45 4.75
CA TRP A 200 2.12 15.09 3.93
C TRP A 200 2.99 15.97 4.83
#